data_AF-A0A820Q9C5-F1
#
_entry.id   AF-A0A820Q9C5-F1
#
_cell.length_a   1.000
_cell.length_b   1.000
_cell.length_c   1.000
_cell.angle_alpha   90.00
_cell.angle_beta   90.00
_cell.angle_gamma   90.00
#
_symmetry.space_group_name_H-M   'P 1'
#
loop_
_entity.id
_entity.type
_entity.pdbx_description
1 polymer ?
#
loop_
_entity_poly.entity_id
_entity_poly.type
_entity_poly.pdbx_seq_one_letter_code
_entity_poly.pdbx_strand_id
1 'polypeptide(L)'
;ETRGISVSGFVLGSEIVGPSKRLLTGIVIEYFFVFGQYFLVAFAFFIRTWRALTGAITLFTVPFMFFYFILPESPRWLVSRGRFDDAEKVLRKIAVDNKRDFDPNKYQQLKEEQQKVG
;
A
#
# COMPACT_ATOMS: atom_id res chain seq x y z
N GLU A 1 0.60 -3.86 -18.47
CA GLU A 1 1.60 -4.02 -17.40
C GLU A 1 1.38 -3.10 -16.19
N THR A 2 1.11 -1.80 -16.35
CA THR A 2 0.83 -0.86 -15.23
C THR A 2 -0.46 -1.13 -14.45
N ARG A 3 -1.49 -1.71 -15.09
CA ARG A 3 -2.78 -2.00 -14.46
C ARG A 3 -2.67 -2.85 -13.19
N GLY A 4 -1.75 -3.81 -13.15
CA GLY A 4 -1.53 -4.68 -11.98
C GLY A 4 -1.00 -3.91 -10.78
N ILE A 5 -0.10 -2.95 -11.00
CA ILE A 5 0.47 -2.10 -9.95
C ILE A 5 -0.62 -1.20 -9.36
N SER A 6 -1.42 -0.54 -10.21
CA SER A 6 -2.52 0.32 -9.78
C SER A 6 -3.58 -0.44 -8.98
N VAL A 7 -3.98 -1.63 -9.45
CA VAL A 7 -4.98 -2.46 -8.76
C VAL A 7 -4.43 -2.96 -7.43
N SER A 8 -3.19 -3.45 -7.39
CA SER A 8 -2.58 -3.96 -6.15
C SER A 8 -2.39 -2.85 -5.11
N GLY A 9 -1.95 -1.66 -5.55
CA GLY A 9 -1.81 -0.50 -4.67
C GLY A 9 -3.15 -0.03 -4.10
N PHE A 10 -4.21 -0.03 -4.92
CA PHE A 10 -5.57 0.29 -4.45
C PHE A 10 -6.09 -0.77 -3.46
N VAL A 11 -5.92 -2.06 -3.77
CA VAL A 11 -6.33 -3.16 -2.87
C VAL A 11 -5.63 -3.01 -1.52
N LEU A 12 -4.30 -2.91 -1.50
CA LEU A 12 -3.54 -2.76 -0.26
C LEU A 12 -3.96 -1.51 0.54
N GLY A 13 -4.07 -0.36 -0.13
CA GLY A 13 -4.49 0.89 0.53
C GLY A 13 -5.90 0.79 1.11
N SER A 14 -6.85 0.25 0.35
CA SER A 14 -8.25 0.13 0.73
C SER A 14 -8.53 -0.93 1.81
N GLU A 15 -7.59 -1.85 2.03
CA GLU A 15 -7.62 -2.83 3.11
C GLU A 15 -7.18 -2.25 4.44
N ILE A 16 -6.23 -1.32 4.42
CA ILE A 16 -5.68 -0.67 5.62
C ILE A 16 -6.61 0.45 6.10
N VAL A 17 -7.36 1.08 5.20
CA VAL A 17 -8.34 2.11 5.56
C VAL A 17 -9.75 1.52 5.78
N GLY A 18 -10.50 2.17 6.67
CA GLY A 18 -11.91 1.83 6.87
C GLY A 18 -12.78 2.06 5.61
N PRO A 19 -13.95 1.41 5.50
CA PRO A 19 -14.81 1.47 4.31
C PRO A 19 -15.16 2.91 3.86
N SER A 20 -15.34 3.82 4.82
CA SER A 20 -15.69 5.22 4.55
C SER A 20 -14.59 6.02 3.85
N LYS A 21 -13.33 5.59 3.94
CA LYS A 21 -12.17 6.30 3.36
C LYS A 21 -11.64 5.67 2.07
N ARG A 22 -12.23 4.57 1.59
CA ARG A 22 -11.76 3.87 0.40
C ARG A 22 -11.83 4.73 -0.87
N LEU A 23 -12.87 5.54 -1.00
CA LEU A 23 -12.99 6.50 -2.11
C LEU A 23 -11.82 7.49 -2.10
N LEU A 24 -11.51 8.06 -0.93
CA LEU A 24 -10.40 8.99 -0.76
C LEU A 24 -9.07 8.32 -1.09
N THR A 25 -8.87 7.06 -0.72
CA THR A 25 -7.66 6.29 -1.09
C THR A 25 -7.50 6.20 -2.61
N GLY A 26 -8.57 5.88 -3.34
CA GLY A 26 -8.53 5.86 -4.82
C GLY A 26 -8.19 7.22 -5.41
N ILE A 27 -8.83 8.29 -4.91
CA ILE A 27 -8.57 9.67 -5.36
C ILE A 27 -7.11 10.05 -5.15
N VAL A 28 -6.54 9.75 -3.98
CA VAL A 28 -5.14 10.07 -3.66
C VAL A 28 -4.18 9.34 -4.60
N ILE A 29 -4.43 8.06 -4.90
CA ILE A 29 -3.60 7.28 -5.84
C ILE A 29 -3.61 7.91 -7.24
N GLU A 30 -4.79 8.34 -7.72
CA GLU A 30 -4.91 9.01 -9.02
C GLU A 30 -4.19 10.36 -9.04
N TYR A 31 -4.27 11.15 -7.98
CA TYR A 31 -3.50 12.39 -7.88
C TYR A 31 -1.99 12.12 -7.99
N PHE A 32 -1.46 11.12 -7.27
CA PHE A 32 -0.05 10.76 -7.38
C PHE A 32 0.34 10.35 -8.81
N PHE A 33 -0.52 9.63 -9.51
CA PHE A 33 -0.30 9.24 -10.89
C PHE A 33 -0.21 10.47 -11.82
N VAL A 34 -1.18 11.37 -11.72
CA VAL A 34 -1.23 12.62 -12.50
C VAL A 34 -0.02 13.51 -12.21
N PHE A 35 0.36 13.68 -10.94
CA PHE A 35 1.56 14.43 -10.57
C PHE A 35 2.83 13.80 -11.15
N GLY A 36 2.95 12.47 -11.11
CA GLY A 36 4.07 11.74 -11.71
C GLY A 36 4.20 12.01 -13.22
N GLN A 37 3.07 12.09 -13.93
CA GLN A 37 3.06 12.44 -15.36
C GLN A 37 3.54 13.89 -15.60
N TYR A 38 3.11 14.84 -14.77
CA TYR A 38 3.60 16.22 -14.88
C TYR A 38 5.11 16.32 -14.64
N PHE A 39 5.64 15.59 -13.65
CA PHE A 39 7.10 15.51 -13.44
C PHE A 39 7.83 14.91 -14.65
N LEU A 40 7.27 13.87 -15.25
CA LEU A 40 7.85 13.26 -16.45
C LEU A 40 7.92 14.26 -17.62
N VAL A 41 6.83 15.00 -17.87
CA VAL A 41 6.77 16.04 -18.90
C VAL A 41 7.77 17.15 -18.60
N ALA A 42 7.89 17.58 -17.33
CA ALA A 42 8.87 18.57 -16.93
C ALA A 42 10.30 18.10 -17.21
N PHE A 43 10.67 16.88 -16.81
CA PHE A 43 11.99 16.32 -17.11
C PHE A 43 12.26 16.24 -18.61
N ALA A 44 11.28 15.83 -19.41
CA ALA A 44 11.40 15.75 -20.86
C ALA A 44 11.57 17.14 -21.52
N PHE A 45 10.97 18.18 -20.93
CA PHE A 45 11.13 19.56 -21.41
C PHE A 45 12.56 20.07 -21.21
N PHE A 46 13.15 19.82 -20.02
CA PHE A 46 14.51 20.25 -19.70
C PHE A 46 15.61 19.36 -20.30
N ILE A 47 15.38 18.05 -20.42
CA ILE A 47 16.36 17.08 -20.86
C ILE A 47 15.98 16.52 -22.23
N ARG A 48 16.64 17.03 -23.28
CA ARG A 48 16.36 16.68 -24.68
C ARG A 48 16.95 15.33 -25.12
N THR A 49 17.93 14.79 -24.39
CA THR A 49 18.57 13.51 -24.73
C THR A 49 17.91 12.37 -23.98
N TRP A 50 17.42 11.36 -24.71
CA TRP A 50 16.70 10.22 -24.12
C TRP A 50 17.52 9.48 -23.05
N ARG A 51 18.84 9.32 -23.21
CA ARG A 51 19.72 8.66 -22.23
C ARG A 51 19.78 9.42 -20.90
N ALA A 52 19.94 10.74 -20.96
CA ALA A 52 19.97 11.58 -19.77
C ALA A 52 18.59 11.65 -19.13
N LEU A 53 17.52 11.66 -19.91
CA LEU A 53 16.14 11.63 -19.42
C LEU A 53 15.85 10.32 -18.67
N THR A 54 16.19 9.18 -19.27
CA THR A 54 16.05 7.86 -18.60
C THR A 54 16.88 7.81 -17.32
N GLY A 55 18.11 8.33 -17.33
CA GLY A 55 18.96 8.40 -16.13
C GLY A 55 18.35 9.27 -15.02
N ALA A 56 17.84 10.45 -15.36
CA ALA A 56 17.20 11.36 -14.42
C ALA A 56 15.92 10.77 -13.80
N ILE A 57 15.07 10.16 -14.63
CA ILE A 57 13.85 9.47 -14.15
C ILE A 57 14.22 8.31 -13.23
N THR A 58 15.22 7.49 -13.60
CA THR A 58 15.67 6.37 -12.78
C THR A 58 16.17 6.85 -11.42
N LEU A 59 17.00 7.90 -11.40
CA LEU A 59 17.50 8.48 -10.16
C LEU A 59 16.36 9.04 -9.29
N PHE A 60 15.37 9.66 -9.91
CA PHE A 60 14.17 10.18 -9.22
C PHE A 60 13.30 9.06 -8.64
N THR A 61 13.24 7.89 -9.30
CA THR A 61 12.42 6.75 -8.83
C THR A 61 13.15 5.84 -7.83
N VAL A 62 14.49 5.87 -7.74
CA VAL A 62 15.27 5.05 -6.79
C VAL A 62 14.78 5.18 -5.33
N PRO A 63 14.47 6.38 -4.80
CA PRO A 63 13.96 6.52 -3.43
C PRO A 63 12.65 5.77 -3.18
N PHE A 64 11.84 5.52 -4.21
CA PHE A 64 10.59 4.77 -4.05
C PHE A 64 10.82 3.30 -3.68
N MET A 65 12.02 2.75 -3.88
CA MET A 65 12.35 1.40 -3.40
C MET A 65 12.30 1.30 -1.88
N PHE A 66 12.53 2.40 -1.15
CA PHE A 66 12.43 2.41 0.32
C PHE A 66 11.00 2.26 0.83
N PHE A 67 9.98 2.46 -0.01
CA PHE A 67 8.58 2.22 0.39
C PHE A 67 8.33 0.76 0.78
N TYR A 68 9.11 -0.19 0.26
CA TYR A 68 9.04 -1.59 0.66
C TYR A 68 9.23 -1.80 2.16
N PHE A 69 10.09 -1.00 2.81
CA PHE A 69 10.36 -1.13 4.25
C PHE A 69 9.31 -0.44 5.13
N ILE A 70 8.52 0.47 4.57
CA ILE A 70 7.58 1.31 5.32
C ILE A 70 6.16 0.74 5.22
N LEU A 71 5.80 0.21 4.05
CA LEU A 71 4.45 -0.31 3.78
C LEU A 71 4.22 -1.63 4.54
N PRO A 72 3.15 -1.72 5.37
CA PRO A 72 2.78 -2.98 5.97
C PRO A 72 2.23 -3.94 4.90
N GLU A 73 2.45 -5.24 5.09
CA GLU A 73 1.82 -6.27 4.27
C GLU A 73 0.29 -6.29 4.50
N SER A 74 -0.46 -6.74 3.48
CA SER A 74 -1.92 -6.89 3.57
C SER A 74 -2.31 -7.83 4.72
N PRO A 75 -3.12 -7.37 5.70
CA PRO A 75 -3.61 -8.24 6.78
C PRO A 75 -4.43 -9.41 6.25
N ARG A 76 -5.18 -9.20 5.16
CA ARG A 76 -6.04 -10.23 4.56
C ARG A 76 -5.22 -11.29 3.85
N TRP A 77 -4.17 -10.89 3.15
CA TRP A 77 -3.22 -11.83 2.54
C TRP A 77 -2.44 -12.60 3.59
N LEU A 78 -2.03 -11.96 4.68
CA LEU A 78 -1.36 -12.66 5.80
C LEU A 78 -2.27 -13.74 6.39
N VAL A 79 -3.55 -13.44 6.62
CA VAL A 79 -4.55 -14.41 7.09
C VAL A 79 -4.74 -15.55 6.09
N SER A 80 -4.86 -15.27 4.78
CA SER A 80 -5.03 -16.33 3.77
C SER A 80 -3.81 -17.23 3.62
N ARG A 81 -2.63 -16.78 4.08
CA ARG A 81 -1.39 -17.56 4.14
C ARG A 81 -1.16 -18.25 5.49
N GLY A 82 -2.13 -18.18 6.42
CA GLY A 82 -2.01 -18.75 7.76
C GLY A 82 -1.06 -18.00 8.70
N ARG A 83 -0.57 -16.81 8.30
CA ARG A 83 0.35 -15.96 9.07
C ARG A 83 -0.43 -15.02 10.01
N PHE A 84 -1.21 -15.61 10.91
CA PHE A 84 -2.09 -14.85 11.82
C PHE A 84 -1.34 -13.91 12.76
N ASP A 85 -0.19 -14.32 13.28
CA ASP A 85 0.55 -13.49 14.25
C ASP A 85 1.14 -12.22 13.61
N ASP A 86 1.52 -12.29 12.33
CA ASP A 86 1.96 -11.12 11.57
C ASP A 86 0.77 -10.21 11.21
N ALA A 87 -0.38 -10.80 10.88
CA ALA A 87 -1.61 -10.03 10.66
C ALA A 87 -2.03 -9.27 11.93
N GLU A 88 -1.91 -9.91 13.11
CA GLU A 88 -2.19 -9.26 14.40
C GLU A 88 -1.29 -8.04 14.63
N LYS A 89 0.01 -8.16 14.37
CA LYS A 89 0.96 -7.04 14.51
C LYS A 89 0.57 -5.85 13.63
N VAL A 90 0.20 -6.09 12.38
CA VAL A 90 -0.24 -5.04 11.46
C VAL A 90 -1.53 -4.40 11.94
N LEU A 91 -2.54 -5.20 12.31
CA LEU A 91 -3.83 -4.69 12.80
C LEU A 91 -3.69 -3.90 14.11
N ARG A 92 -2.84 -4.37 15.03
CA ARG A 92 -2.53 -3.66 16.28
C ARG A 92 -1.89 -2.30 16.00
N LYS A 93 -0.94 -2.23 15.08
CA LYS A 93 -0.33 -0.95 14.65
C LYS A 93 -1.38 0.01 14.09
N ILE A 94 -2.25 -0.49 13.20
CA ILE A 94 -3.35 0.29 12.62
C ILE A 94 -4.32 0.78 13.72
N ALA A 95 -4.60 -0.03 14.74
CA ALA A 95 -5.47 0.35 15.85
C ALA A 95 -4.85 1.48 16.69
N VAL A 96 -3.56 1.39 17.01
CA VAL A 96 -2.80 2.45 17.72
C VAL A 96 -2.80 3.74 16.91
N ASP A 97 -2.47 3.68 15.62
CA ASP A 97 -2.45 4.86 14.74
C ASP A 97 -3.84 5.52 14.62
N ASN A 98 -4.90 4.72 14.65
CA ASN A 98 -6.29 5.20 14.62
C ASN A 98 -6.86 5.55 16.01
N LYS A 99 -6.08 5.45 17.09
CA LYS A 99 -6.51 5.67 18.48
C LYS A 99 -7.74 4.83 18.86
N ARG A 100 -7.73 3.55 18.46
CA ARG A 100 -8.77 2.56 18.75
C ARG A 100 -8.19 1.46 19.64
N ASP A 101 -9.01 0.97 20.56
CA ASP A 101 -8.63 -0.19 21.36
C ASP A 101 -8.61 -1.45 20.50
N PHE A 102 -7.54 -2.22 20.66
CA PHE A 102 -7.38 -3.53 20.05
C PHE A 102 -7.67 -4.59 21.11
N ASP A 103 -8.79 -5.29 20.97
CA ASP A 103 -9.16 -6.40 21.85
C ASP A 103 -8.48 -7.70 21.38
N PRO A 104 -7.46 -8.22 22.11
CA PRO A 104 -6.75 -9.42 21.71
C PRO A 104 -7.61 -10.67 21.81
N ASN A 105 -8.56 -10.72 22.76
CA ASN A 105 -9.40 -11.90 22.98
C ASN A 105 -10.36 -12.09 21.82
N LYS A 106 -10.94 -10.99 21.33
CA LYS A 106 -11.76 -10.99 20.12
C LYS A 106 -10.98 -11.45 18.89
N TYR A 107 -9.70 -11.07 18.77
CA TYR A 107 -8.85 -11.52 17.67
C TYR A 107 -8.55 -13.03 17.75
N GLN A 108 -8.28 -13.57 18.95
CA GLN A 108 -8.06 -15.02 19.13
C GLN A 108 -9.30 -15.84 18.78
N GLN A 109 -10.50 -15.39 19.17
CA GLN A 109 -11.76 -16.03 18.77
C GLN A 109 -11.91 -16.08 17.24
N LEU A 110 -11.65 -14.97 16.55
CA LEU A 110 -11.67 -14.92 15.08
C LEU A 110 -10.61 -15.84 14.45
N LYS A 111 -9.42 -15.93 15.04
CA LYS A 111 -8.35 -16.84 14.59
C LYS A 111 -8.81 -18.30 14.68
N GLU A 112 -9.40 -18.71 15.81
CA GLU A 112 -9.92 -20.07 16.01
C GLU A 112 -11.07 -20.40 15.06
N GLU A 113 -11.99 -19.45 14.83
CA GLU A 113 -13.09 -19.63 13.86
C GLU A 113 -12.56 -19.83 12.44
N GLN A 114 -11.61 -18.99 12.00
CA GLN A 114 -11.03 -19.10 10.66
C GLN A 114 -10.23 -20.41 10.48
N GLN A 115 -9.64 -20.95 11.56
CA GLN A 115 -8.96 -22.24 11.55
C GLN A 115 -9.90 -23.45 11.53
N LYS A 116 -11.17 -23.30 11.94
CA LYS A 116 -12.18 -24.36 11.85
C LYS A 116 -12.85 -24.44 10.48
N VAL A 117 -12.81 -23.35 9.71
CA VAL A 117 -13.48 -23.22 8.41
C VAL A 117 -12.56 -23.60 7.25
N GLY A 118 -11.24 -23.47 7.40
CA GLY A 118 -10.23 -23.90 6.43
C GLY A 118 -9.79 -25.34 6.62
#